data_AF-A0A968RNN2-F1
#
_entry.id   AF-A0A968RNN2-F1
#
_cell.length_a   1.000
_cell.length_b   1.000
_cell.length_c   1.000
_cell.angle_alpha   90.00
_cell.angle_beta   90.00
_cell.angle_gamma   90.00
#
_symmetry.space_group_name_H-M   'P 1'
#
loop_
_entity.id
_entity.type
_entity.pdbx_description
1 polymer ?
#
loop_
_entity_poly.entity_id
_entity_poly.type
_entity_poly.pdbx_seq_one_letter_code
_entity_poly.pdbx_strand_id
1 'polypeptide(L)' 'MINIDLNQDYTEKHTCIGHQEGDWIIFTCPKCDYQRKMNWITGEMKTNDKNSHIPHKGEHFPLLGSEHTISDN' A
#
# COMPACT_ATOMS: atom_id res chain seq x y z
N MET A 1 -11.14 -18.25 38.70
CA MET A 1 -11.50 -17.07 37.89
C MET A 1 -10.44 -16.95 36.80
N ILE A 2 -10.82 -17.14 35.54
CA ILE A 2 -9.89 -17.06 34.41
C ILE A 2 -10.05 -15.66 33.83
N ASN A 3 -9.03 -14.82 33.98
CA ASN A 3 -8.95 -13.55 33.28
C ASN A 3 -8.48 -13.86 31.85
N ILE A 4 -9.42 -13.86 30.90
CA ILE A 4 -9.11 -13.92 29.48
C ILE A 4 -8.89 -12.47 29.04
N ASP A 5 -7.61 -12.10 28.89
CA ASP A 5 -7.24 -10.82 28.30
C ASP A 5 -7.46 -10.93 26.77
N LEU A 6 -8.64 -10.55 26.31
CA LEU A 6 -9.07 -10.62 24.90
C LEU A 6 -8.42 -9.55 24.00
N ASN A 7 -7.38 -8.87 24.47
CA ASN A 7 -6.78 -7.72 23.78
C ASN A 7 -5.47 -8.05 23.05
N GLN A 8 -5.31 -9.29 22.61
CA GLN A 8 -4.24 -9.64 21.68
C GLN A 8 -4.76 -9.57 20.25
N ASP A 9 -4.82 -8.34 19.75
CA ASP A 9 -5.10 -7.99 18.36
C ASP A 9 -3.90 -8.40 17.48
N TYR A 10 -3.59 -9.71 17.45
CA TYR A 10 -2.64 -10.33 16.53
C TYR A 10 -3.25 -10.41 15.12
N THR A 11 -3.82 -9.31 14.63
CA THR A 11 -4.11 -9.19 13.21
C THR A 11 -2.77 -9.20 12.50
N GLU A 12 -2.47 -10.30 11.80
CA GLU A 12 -1.29 -10.41 10.97
C GLU A 12 -1.26 -9.21 10.00
N LYS A 13 -0.21 -8.39 10.04
CA LYS A 13 -0.09 -7.23 9.14
C LYS A 13 0.93 -7.57 8.06
N HIS A 14 0.55 -7.33 6.82
CA HIS A 14 1.40 -7.57 5.66
C HIS A 14 2.00 -6.24 5.18
N THR A 15 3.32 -6.22 4.99
CA THR A 15 4.02 -5.07 4.41
C THR A 15 4.12 -5.27 2.91
N CYS A 16 3.54 -4.36 2.13
CA CYS A 16 3.62 -4.37 0.67
C CYS A 16 4.83 -3.58 0.20
N ILE A 17 5.45 -4.07 -0.88
CA ILE A 17 6.54 -3.38 -1.58
C ILE A 17 5.91 -2.61 -2.74
N GLY A 18 6.12 -1.30 -2.77
CA GLY A 18 5.67 -0.41 -3.83
C GLY A 18 6.77 -0.17 -4.86
N HIS A 19 6.46 -0.36 -6.14
CA HIS A 19 7.31 0.06 -7.26
C HIS A 19 6.48 0.78 -8.33
N GLN A 20 7.12 1.64 -9.11
CA GLN A 20 6.43 2.43 -10.14
C GLN A 20 6.67 1.84 -11.53
N GLU A 21 5.59 1.65 -12.29
CA GLU A 21 5.58 1.26 -13.70
C GLU A 21 4.77 2.29 -14.49
N GLY A 22 5.47 3.20 -15.17
CA GLY A 22 4.86 4.33 -15.85
C GLY A 22 4.06 5.21 -14.87
N ASP A 23 2.78 5.43 -15.18
CA ASP A 23 1.88 6.22 -14.34
C ASP A 23 1.35 5.45 -13.12
N TRP A 24 1.63 4.14 -13.00
CA TRP A 24 1.08 3.29 -11.96
C TRP A 24 2.10 2.96 -10.88
N ILE A 25 1.76 3.24 -9.63
CA ILE A 25 2.41 2.69 -8.46
C ILE A 25 1.76 1.34 -8.15
N ILE A 26 2.52 0.27 -8.24
CA ILE A 26 2.09 -1.10 -7.97
C ILE A 26 2.62 -1.51 -6.61
N PHE A 27 1.73 -1.91 -5.71
CA PHE A 27 2.06 -2.47 -4.42
C PHE A 27 1.79 -3.97 -4.45
N THR A 28 2.83 -4.76 -4.21
CA THR A 28 2.76 -6.23 -4.14
C THR A 28 3.01 -6.70 -2.71
N CYS A 29 2.22 -7.66 -2.25
CA CYS A 29 2.48 -8.32 -0.97
C CYS A 29 3.38 -9.54 -1.19
N PRO A 30 4.51 -9.69 -0.48
CA PRO A 30 5.34 -10.89 -0.58
C PRO A 30 4.77 -12.09 0.18
N LYS A 31 3.71 -11.89 0.99
CA LYS A 31 3.13 -12.91 1.88
C LYS A 31 1.78 -13.45 1.39
N CYS A 32 1.16 -12.83 0.40
CA CYS A 32 -0.09 -13.31 -0.19
C CYS A 32 -0.30 -12.72 -1.59
N ASP A 33 -1.35 -13.17 -2.27
CA ASP A 33 -1.70 -12.73 -3.63
C ASP A 33 -2.32 -11.32 -3.71
N TYR A 34 -2.23 -10.54 -2.62
CA TYR A 34 -2.72 -9.16 -2.61
C TYR A 34 -1.86 -8.26 -3.50
N GLN A 35 -2.53 -7.56 -4.40
CA GLN A 35 -1.94 -6.52 -5.22
C GLN A 35 -2.87 -5.32 -5.26
N ARG A 36 -2.34 -4.12 -5.03
CA ARG A 36 -3.04 -2.87 -5.34
C ARG A 36 -2.19 -2.04 -6.27
N LYS A 37 -2.81 -1.29 -7.17
CA LYS A 37 -2.13 -0.29 -7.98
C LYS A 37 -2.86 1.04 -7.90
N MET A 38 -2.11 2.12 -7.89
CA MET A 38 -2.59 3.49 -7.86
C MET A 38 -1.98 4.23 -9.03
N ASN A 39 -2.79 4.84 -9.88
CA ASN A 39 -2.28 5.78 -10.87
C ASN A 39 -1.86 7.07 -10.15
N TRP A 40 -0.59 7.44 -10.22
CA TRP A 40 -0.05 8.61 -9.53
C TRP A 40 -0.52 9.94 -10.14
N ILE A 41 -0.87 9.95 -11.44
CA ILE A 41 -1.34 11.13 -12.14
C ILE A 41 -2.83 11.40 -11.87
N THR A 42 -3.65 10.34 -11.92
CA THR A 42 -5.12 10.46 -11.81
C THR A 42 -5.67 10.14 -10.43
N GLY A 43 -4.88 9.48 -9.57
CA GLY A 43 -5.33 8.95 -8.29
C GLY A 43 -6.17 7.67 -8.39
N GLU A 44 -6.39 7.13 -9.60
CA GLU A 44 -7.21 5.92 -9.80
C GLU A 44 -6.61 4.72 -9.06
N MET A 45 -7.42 4.03 -8.25
CA MET A 45 -7.00 2.83 -7.52
C MET A 45 -7.64 1.56 -8.08
N LYS A 46 -6.83 0.52 -8.27
CA LYS A 46 -7.30 -0.84 -8.63
C LYS A 46 -6.70 -1.85 -7.66
N THR A 47 -7.53 -2.67 -7.05
CA THR A 47 -7.11 -3.69 -6.09
C THR A 47 -7.54 -5.05 -6.59
N ASN A 48 -6.63 -6.02 -6.51
CA ASN A 48 -6.94 -7.44 -6.62
C ASN A 48 -7.20 -7.94 -5.19
N ASP A 49 -8.43 -8.32 -4.90
CA ASP A 49 -8.98 -8.50 -3.54
C ASP A 49 -8.73 -9.89 -2.93
N LYS A 50 -7.92 -10.73 -3.59
CA LYS A 50 -7.56 -12.04 -3.08
C LYS A 50 -6.85 -11.87 -1.72
N ASN A 51 -7.54 -12.26 -0.65
CA ASN A 51 -7.14 -12.11 0.76
C ASN A 51 -7.16 -10.68 1.33
N SER A 52 -8.14 -9.85 0.94
CA SER A 52 -8.32 -8.50 1.53
C SER A 52 -8.65 -8.47 3.04
N HIS A 53 -8.94 -9.63 3.64
CA HIS A 53 -9.24 -9.77 5.07
C HIS A 53 -8.03 -9.57 6.00
N ILE A 54 -6.81 -9.55 5.45
CA ILE A 54 -5.58 -9.26 6.19
C ILE A 54 -5.23 -7.77 6.00
N PRO A 55 -4.92 -7.00 7.06
CA PRO A 55 -4.49 -5.62 6.92
C PRO A 55 -3.15 -5.50 6.17
N HIS A 56 -3.14 -4.72 5.08
CA HIS A 56 -1.96 -4.45 4.27
C HIS A 56 -1.48 -3.00 4.45
N LYS A 57 -0.18 -2.82 4.73
CA LYS A 57 0.49 -1.52 4.76
C LYS A 57 1.53 -1.47 3.64
N GLY A 58 1.30 -0.64 2.64
CA GLY A 58 2.28 -0.37 1.59
C GLY A 58 2.86 1.03 1.71
N GLU A 59 4.17 1.14 1.67
CA GLU A 59 4.89 2.41 1.55
C GLU A 59 5.45 2.52 0.13
N HIS A 60 5.31 3.70 -0.47
CA HIS A 60 5.95 4.04 -1.75
C HIS A 60 6.71 5.34 -1.53
N PHE A 61 8.03 5.28 -1.67
CA PHE A 61 8.88 6.46 -1.65
C PHE A 61 9.04 6.91 -3.11
N PRO A 62 8.35 7.98 -3.55
CA PRO A 62 8.65 8.55 -4.85
C PRO A 62 10.11 9.00 -4.83
N LEU A 63 10.91 8.52 -5.77
CA LEU A 63 12.23 9.08 -6.01
C LEU A 63 12.00 10.53 -6.48
N LEU A 64 12.10 11.48 -5.55
CA LEU A 64 12.07 12.91 -5.84
C LEU A 64 13.26 13.26 -6.74
N GLY A 65 13.01 13.23 -8.04
CA GLY A 65 13.78 13.89 -9.09
C GLY A 65 12.82 13.97 -10.27
N SER A 66 12.17 15.08 -10.58
CA SER A 66 12.67 16.46 -10.65
C SER A 66 11.63 17.47 -10.14
N GLU A 67 12.13 18.58 -9.61
CA GLU A 67 11.41 19.78 -9.21
C GLU A 67 10.36 20.21 -10.25
N HIS A 68 9.08 19.98 -9.97
CA HIS A 68 8.01 20.80 -10.54
C HIS A 68 7.93 22.06 -9.69
N THR A 69 8.80 23.03 -9.95
CA THR A 69 8.58 24.41 -9.48
C THR A 69 7.35 24.92 -10.20
N ILE A 70 6.20 24.94 -9.51
CA ILE A 70 5.11 25.83 -9.88
C ILE A 70 5.61 27.23 -9.57
N SER A 71 6.12 27.90 -10.60
CA SER A 71 6.37 29.34 -10.58
C SER A 71 5.02 30.01 -10.86
N ASP A 72 4.30 30.36 -9.79
CA ASP A 72 3.20 31.31 -9.90
C ASP A 72 3.79 32.69 -10.18
N ASN A 73 3.50 33.22 -11.37
CA ASN A 73 3.88 34.55 -11.84
C ASN A 73 2.79 35.59 -11.52
#